data_AF-A0A9P1AJ92-F1
#
_entry.id   AF-A0A9P1AJ92-F1
#
_cell.length_a   1.000
_cell.length_b   1.000
_cell.length_c   1.000
_cell.angle_alpha   90.00
_cell.angle_beta   90.00
_cell.angle_gamma   90.00
#
_symmetry.space_group_name_H-M   'P 1'
#
loop_
_entity.id
_entity.type
_entity.pdbx_description
1 polymer ?
#
loop_
_entity_poly.entity_id
_entity_poly.type
_entity_poly.pdbx_seq_one_letter_code
_entity_poly.pdbx_strand_id
1 'polypeptide(L)'
;MLFPLIAETATQQLTDTINIQSTLEDGIEVLNEWIDKNWVDLITTTTRKPTTNTKLTTTSGVYYGRLAEKEYARNLSTTYLEQREMIKLYVRYLFRTTQILGYFNEEQATEMRTMFWSADKLCDNYFSCCEGDFFTEMGKKFKNVHRNVSSDVRVLANVVHQFAGIGDKLDWRFVKY
;
A
#
# COMPACT_ATOMS: atom_id res chain seq x y z
N MET A 1 3.22 2.25 10.46
CA MET A 1 3.11 3.72 10.45
C MET A 1 4.41 4.27 9.88
N LEU A 2 4.38 4.81 8.67
CA LEU A 2 5.55 5.36 7.96
C LEU A 2 6.06 6.68 8.58
N PHE A 3 5.16 7.46 9.18
CA PHE A 3 5.48 8.71 9.86
C PHE A 3 5.16 8.59 11.35
N PRO A 4 5.99 7.87 12.13
CA PRO A 4 5.61 7.45 13.48
C PRO A 4 5.53 8.57 14.52
N LEU A 5 6.06 9.74 14.17
CA LEU A 5 6.16 10.92 15.02
C LEU A 5 5.22 12.05 14.53
N ILE A 6 4.44 11.79 13.47
CA ILE A 6 3.43 12.72 12.98
C ILE A 6 2.06 12.28 13.50
N ALA A 7 1.21 13.26 13.82
CA ALA A 7 -0.17 13.00 14.24
C ALA A 7 -0.92 12.19 13.17
N GLU A 8 -1.69 11.20 13.62
CA GLU A 8 -2.49 10.33 12.77
C GLU A 8 -3.40 11.12 11.81
N THR A 9 -4.05 12.18 12.31
CA THR A 9 -4.90 13.06 11.50
C THR A 9 -4.15 13.73 10.35
N ALA A 10 -2.89 14.13 10.55
CA ALA A 10 -2.06 14.72 9.51
C ALA A 10 -1.62 13.65 8.49
N THR A 11 -1.33 12.42 8.94
CA THR A 11 -1.04 11.30 8.03
C THR A 11 -2.26 10.88 7.20
N GLN A 12 -3.46 11.03 7.76
CA GLN A 12 -4.69 10.78 7.02
C GLN A 12 -4.91 11.85 5.95
N GLN A 13 -4.79 13.13 6.30
CA GLN A 13 -4.92 14.22 5.33
C GLN A 13 -3.93 14.08 4.17
N LEU A 14 -2.69 13.67 4.47
CA LEU A 14 -1.71 13.34 3.44
C LEU A 14 -2.19 12.22 2.53
N THR A 15 -2.71 11.14 3.11
CA THR A 15 -3.25 9.99 2.36
C THR A 15 -4.38 10.42 1.44
N ASP A 16 -5.33 11.21 1.93
CA ASP A 16 -6.45 11.73 1.14
C ASP A 16 -5.95 12.63 0.00
N THR A 17 -4.95 13.49 0.28
CA THR A 17 -4.38 14.42 -0.71
C THR A 17 -3.60 13.68 -1.79
N ILE A 18 -2.88 12.61 -1.45
CA ILE A 18 -2.18 11.77 -2.45
C ILE A 18 -3.20 10.99 -3.29
N ASN A 19 -4.26 10.46 -2.68
CA ASN A 19 -5.25 9.62 -3.37
C ASN A 19 -6.08 10.36 -4.43
N ILE A 20 -6.19 11.69 -4.35
CA ILE A 20 -6.88 12.50 -5.36
C ILE A 20 -5.99 12.86 -6.56
N GLN A 21 -4.69 12.58 -6.50
CA GLN A 21 -3.78 12.91 -7.59
C GLN A 21 -4.02 12.03 -8.82
N SER A 22 -3.80 12.61 -9.99
CA SER A 22 -4.10 11.96 -11.27
C SER A 22 -3.00 11.00 -11.73
N THR A 23 -1.75 11.28 -11.35
CA THR A 23 -0.57 10.50 -11.70
C THR A 23 0.24 10.12 -10.46
N LEU A 24 1.11 9.12 -10.62
CA LEU A 24 2.05 8.71 -9.57
C LEU A 24 3.05 9.83 -9.28
N GLU A 25 3.52 10.52 -10.32
CA GLU A 25 4.47 11.63 -10.23
C GLU A 25 3.90 12.78 -9.39
N ASP A 26 2.67 13.22 -9.66
CA ASP A 26 1.99 14.26 -8.88
C ASP A 26 1.84 13.82 -7.40
N GLY A 27 1.51 12.54 -7.16
CA GLY A 27 1.41 11.97 -5.82
C GLY A 27 2.74 11.98 -5.06
N ILE A 28 3.84 11.66 -5.75
CA ILE A 28 5.19 11.71 -5.19
C ILE A 28 5.62 13.16 -4.91
N GLU A 29 5.27 14.11 -5.78
CA GLU A 29 5.53 15.53 -5.57
C GLU A 29 4.82 16.04 -4.31
N VAL A 30 3.51 15.81 -4.19
CA VAL A 30 2.71 16.15 -2.99
C VAL A 30 3.31 15.52 -1.72
N LEU A 31 3.70 14.24 -1.78
CA LEU A 31 4.35 13.56 -0.67
C LEU A 31 5.65 14.26 -0.26
N ASN A 32 6.50 14.59 -1.23
CA ASN A 32 7.79 15.22 -0.98
C ASN A 32 7.65 16.62 -0.38
N GLU A 33 6.77 17.44 -0.95
CA GLU A 33 6.46 18.78 -0.42
C GLU A 33 5.91 18.72 1.01
N TRP A 34 4.99 17.78 1.26
CA TRP A 34 4.44 17.57 2.59
C TRP A 34 5.52 17.13 3.57
N ILE A 35 6.40 16.21 3.19
CA ILE A 35 7.54 15.80 4.02
C ILE A 35 8.42 17.02 4.31
N ASP A 36 8.79 17.82 3.32
CA ASP A 36 9.65 18.99 3.52
C ASP A 36 9.05 20.00 4.49
N LYS A 37 7.74 20.24 4.39
CA LYS A 37 7.01 21.17 5.25
C LYS A 37 6.85 20.65 6.69
N ASN A 38 6.52 19.37 6.86
CA ASN A 38 6.11 18.82 8.17
C ASN A 38 7.27 18.13 8.91
N TRP A 39 8.44 17.94 8.28
CA TRP A 39 9.55 17.25 8.94
C TRP A 39 10.21 18.06 10.07
N VAL A 40 10.12 19.40 10.05
CA VAL A 40 10.81 20.26 11.03
C VAL A 40 10.26 20.10 12.45
N ASP A 41 8.97 19.78 12.59
CA ASP A 41 8.32 19.50 13.89
C ASP A 41 8.77 18.18 14.55
N LEU A 42 9.52 17.34 13.80
CA LEU A 42 10.08 16.07 14.28
C LEU A 42 11.39 16.23 15.05
N ILE A 43 12.15 17.30 14.75
CA ILE A 43 13.49 17.51 15.33
C ILE A 43 13.40 18.45 16.55
N THR A 44 12.43 19.36 16.59
CA THR A 44 12.27 20.35 17.68
C THR A 44 11.69 19.76 18.97
N THR A 45 10.99 18.62 18.91
CA THR A 45 10.61 17.82 20.09
C THR A 45 11.77 17.00 20.67
N THR A 46 12.90 16.90 19.96
CA THR A 46 14.15 16.32 20.44
C THR A 46 15.25 17.38 20.42
N THR A 47 15.26 18.27 21.41
CA THR A 47 16.46 19.08 21.72
C THR A 47 17.61 18.17 22.19
N ARG A 48 18.26 17.50 21.23
CA ARG A 48 19.69 17.22 21.27
C ARG A 48 20.20 16.96 19.85
N LYS A 49 20.95 17.92 19.32
CA LYS A 49 21.79 17.78 18.12
C LYS A 49 22.46 16.40 18.09
N PRO A 50 22.35 15.61 17.01
CA PRO A 50 23.09 14.37 16.89
C PRO A 50 24.56 14.72 16.64
N THR A 51 25.38 14.60 17.68
CA THR A 51 26.82 14.36 17.51
C THR A 51 27.00 12.86 17.40
N THR A 52 27.54 12.46 16.25
CA THR A 52 28.18 11.18 15.92
C THR A 52 27.90 10.00 16.87
N ASN A 53 27.21 8.99 16.35
CA ASN A 53 27.08 7.63 16.92
C ASN A 53 26.34 7.49 18.26
N THR A 54 25.21 8.17 18.44
CA THR A 54 24.37 7.94 19.63
C THR A 54 23.04 7.30 19.25
N LYS A 55 22.86 6.04 19.66
CA LYS A 55 21.54 5.38 19.78
C LYS A 55 20.58 6.36 20.46
N LEU A 56 19.51 6.74 19.77
CA LEU A 56 18.43 7.52 20.35
C LEU A 56 17.75 6.70 21.45
N THR A 57 18.13 6.93 22.70
CA THR A 57 17.37 6.51 23.88
C THR A 57 16.41 7.64 24.23
N THR A 58 15.16 7.51 23.81
CA THR A 58 14.03 8.34 24.24
C THR A 58 13.48 7.82 25.57
N THR A 59 13.24 8.72 26.50
CA THR A 59 12.44 8.50 27.72
C THR A 59 11.05 8.04 27.27
N SER A 60 10.60 6.87 27.73
CA SER A 60 9.45 6.10 27.24
C SER A 60 9.66 5.36 25.91
N GLY A 61 10.62 4.43 25.86
CA GLY A 61 10.42 3.06 25.35
C GLY A 61 10.04 2.82 23.88
N VAL A 62 9.96 3.82 22.99
CA VAL A 62 9.60 3.60 21.57
C VAL A 62 10.78 3.92 20.65
N TYR A 63 11.36 2.87 20.08
CA TYR A 63 12.50 2.94 19.15
C TYR A 63 11.98 2.99 17.71
N TYR A 64 12.01 4.16 17.07
CA TYR A 64 11.55 4.33 15.68
C TYR A 64 12.62 4.01 14.62
N GLY A 65 13.85 3.69 15.03
CA GLY A 65 14.93 3.30 14.13
C GLY A 65 15.18 4.31 13.00
N ARG A 66 15.40 3.81 11.78
CA ARG A 66 15.68 4.63 10.59
C ARG A 66 14.49 5.46 10.12
N LEU A 67 13.27 5.22 10.61
CA LEU A 67 12.10 6.05 10.26
C LEU A 67 12.19 7.48 10.82
N ALA A 68 13.07 7.73 11.79
CA ALA A 68 13.40 9.09 12.22
C ALA A 68 14.34 9.83 11.25
N GLU A 69 14.85 9.17 10.20
CA GLU A 69 15.67 9.77 9.15
C GLU A 69 14.77 10.21 7.98
N LYS A 70 14.79 11.51 7.66
CA LYS A 70 13.94 12.14 6.63
C LYS A 70 13.98 11.41 5.30
N GLU A 71 15.19 11.24 4.79
CA GLU A 71 15.42 10.65 3.47
C GLU A 71 15.07 9.17 3.44
N TYR A 72 15.23 8.46 4.56
CA TYR A 72 14.79 7.08 4.65
C TYR A 72 13.27 6.96 4.59
N ALA A 73 12.55 7.77 5.40
CA ALA A 73 11.09 7.79 5.39
C ALA A 73 10.52 8.26 4.05
N ARG A 74 11.16 9.23 3.40
CA ARG A 74 10.83 9.69 2.05
C ARG A 74 10.98 8.56 1.03
N ASN A 75 12.18 8.00 0.88
CA ASN A 75 12.44 6.94 -0.10
C ASN A 75 11.50 5.75 0.08
N LEU A 76 11.21 5.41 1.32
CA LEU A 76 10.30 4.32 1.64
C LEU A 76 8.84 4.65 1.28
N SER A 77 8.39 5.87 1.57
CA SER A 77 7.04 6.32 1.21
C SER A 77 6.86 6.44 -0.31
N THR A 78 7.89 6.89 -1.03
CA THR A 78 7.92 6.91 -2.50
C THR A 78 7.82 5.49 -3.07
N THR A 79 8.65 4.56 -2.56
CA THR A 79 8.62 3.15 -2.97
C THR A 79 7.22 2.56 -2.75
N TYR A 80 6.58 2.89 -1.63
CA TYR A 80 5.21 2.45 -1.36
C TYR A 80 4.22 2.96 -2.42
N LEU A 81 4.27 4.24 -2.80
CA LEU A 81 3.38 4.78 -3.83
C LEU A 81 3.56 4.11 -5.19
N GLU A 82 4.81 3.89 -5.61
CA GLU A 82 5.12 3.16 -6.85
C GLU A 82 4.48 1.76 -6.85
N GLN A 83 4.55 1.06 -5.72
CA GLN A 83 3.93 -0.25 -5.58
C GLN A 83 2.42 -0.21 -5.56
N ARG A 84 1.80 0.81 -4.94
CA ARG A 84 0.35 0.99 -4.99
C ARG A 84 -0.13 1.15 -6.43
N GLU A 85 0.64 1.82 -7.27
CA GLU A 85 0.34 1.93 -8.69
C GLU A 85 0.47 0.58 -9.41
N MET A 86 1.50 -0.21 -9.10
CA MET A 86 1.63 -1.58 -9.60
C MET A 86 0.46 -2.49 -9.19
N ILE A 87 -0.04 -2.36 -7.95
CA ILE A 87 -1.23 -3.10 -7.49
C ILE A 87 -2.47 -2.68 -8.28
N LYS A 88 -2.68 -1.38 -8.55
CA LYS A 88 -3.81 -0.93 -9.39
C LYS A 88 -3.74 -1.53 -10.79
N LEU A 89 -2.54 -1.62 -11.37
CA LEU A 89 -2.33 -2.27 -12.67
C LEU A 89 -2.63 -3.78 -12.59
N TYR A 90 -2.16 -4.46 -11.56
CA TYR A 90 -2.47 -5.87 -11.30
C TYR A 90 -3.98 -6.12 -11.24
N VAL A 91 -4.71 -5.35 -10.45
CA VAL A 91 -6.17 -5.51 -10.30
C VAL A 91 -6.89 -5.19 -11.62
N ARG A 92 -6.47 -4.14 -12.33
CA ARG A 92 -7.02 -3.79 -13.64
C ARG A 92 -6.79 -4.89 -14.66
N TYR A 93 -5.60 -5.50 -14.66
CA TYR A 93 -5.28 -6.63 -15.52
C TYR A 93 -6.18 -7.83 -15.23
N LEU A 94 -6.32 -8.25 -13.98
CA LEU A 94 -7.21 -9.35 -13.62
C LEU A 94 -8.65 -9.05 -14.00
N PHE A 95 -9.13 -7.85 -13.69
CA PHE A 95 -10.48 -7.39 -14.03
C PHE A 95 -10.72 -7.52 -15.54
N ARG A 96 -9.84 -6.96 -16.38
CA ARG A 96 -10.02 -7.00 -17.84
C ARG A 96 -9.87 -8.41 -18.41
N THR A 97 -8.89 -9.17 -17.92
CA THR A 97 -8.60 -10.50 -18.47
C THR A 97 -9.72 -11.49 -18.15
N THR A 98 -10.28 -11.43 -16.95
CA THR A 98 -11.43 -12.29 -16.57
C THR A 98 -12.68 -11.97 -17.38
N GLN A 99 -12.90 -10.71 -17.77
CA GLN A 99 -13.96 -10.34 -18.72
C GLN A 99 -13.69 -10.87 -20.13
N ILE A 100 -12.49 -10.64 -20.66
CA ILE A 100 -12.10 -11.05 -22.02
C ILE A 100 -12.20 -12.57 -22.18
N LEU A 101 -11.80 -13.33 -21.15
CA LEU A 101 -11.87 -14.79 -21.14
C LEU A 101 -13.26 -15.33 -20.81
N GLY A 102 -14.24 -14.45 -20.55
CA GLY A 102 -15.62 -14.83 -20.27
C GLY A 102 -15.85 -15.48 -18.90
N TYR A 103 -14.93 -15.32 -17.95
CA TYR A 103 -15.10 -15.81 -16.57
C TYR A 103 -16.14 -14.98 -15.83
N PHE A 104 -16.14 -13.67 -16.07
CA PHE A 104 -17.03 -12.72 -15.42
C PHE A 104 -17.69 -11.77 -16.43
N ASN A 105 -18.96 -11.47 -16.19
CA ASN A 105 -19.63 -10.32 -16.81
C ASN A 105 -19.19 -9.00 -16.12
N GLU A 106 -19.68 -7.85 -16.60
CA GLU A 106 -19.33 -6.52 -16.07
C GLU A 106 -19.62 -6.36 -14.56
N GLU A 107 -20.77 -6.83 -14.11
CA GLU A 107 -21.18 -6.75 -12.70
C GLU A 107 -20.28 -7.61 -11.82
N GLN A 108 -20.05 -8.86 -12.22
CA GLN A 108 -19.18 -9.81 -11.50
C GLN A 108 -17.73 -9.34 -11.45
N ALA A 109 -17.22 -8.78 -12.55
CA ALA A 109 -15.88 -8.23 -12.58
C ALA A 109 -15.77 -7.00 -11.65
N THR A 110 -16.79 -6.14 -11.63
CA THR A 110 -16.83 -4.96 -10.75
C THR A 110 -16.85 -5.38 -9.29
N GLU A 111 -17.62 -6.42 -8.98
CA GLU A 111 -17.66 -7.02 -7.66
C GLU A 111 -16.31 -7.66 -7.28
N MET A 112 -15.67 -8.41 -8.18
CA MET A 112 -14.32 -8.95 -7.98
C MET A 112 -13.31 -7.84 -7.65
N ARG A 113 -13.34 -6.73 -8.39
CA ARG A 113 -12.48 -5.57 -8.10
C ARG A 113 -12.76 -4.99 -6.71
N THR A 114 -14.02 -4.91 -6.32
CA THR A 114 -14.43 -4.40 -5.00
C THR A 114 -13.98 -5.32 -3.86
N MET A 115 -14.07 -6.64 -4.07
CA MET A 115 -13.56 -7.63 -3.12
C MET A 115 -12.06 -7.49 -2.91
N PHE A 116 -11.28 -7.25 -3.98
CA PHE A 116 -9.84 -7.05 -3.85
C PHE A 116 -9.52 -5.85 -2.94
N TRP A 117 -10.10 -4.68 -3.20
CA TRP A 117 -9.85 -3.49 -2.38
C TRP A 117 -10.38 -3.62 -0.95
N SER A 118 -11.40 -4.45 -0.74
CA SER A 118 -11.89 -4.76 0.61
C SER A 118 -10.89 -5.62 1.38
N ALA A 119 -10.32 -6.65 0.74
CA ALA A 119 -9.26 -7.46 1.32
C ALA A 119 -7.98 -6.65 1.58
N ASP A 120 -7.60 -5.78 0.64
CA ASP A 120 -6.46 -4.88 0.76
C ASP A 120 -6.58 -3.97 1.99
N LYS A 121 -7.77 -3.39 2.20
CA LYS A 121 -8.07 -2.60 3.40
C LYS A 121 -7.99 -3.43 4.68
N LEU A 122 -8.59 -4.63 4.70
CA LEU A 122 -8.57 -5.52 5.87
C LEU A 122 -7.16 -5.99 6.25
N CYS A 123 -6.30 -6.12 5.24
CA CYS A 123 -4.91 -6.51 5.41
C CYS A 123 -3.97 -5.33 5.65
N ASP A 124 -4.46 -4.12 5.97
CA ASP A 124 -3.63 -2.93 6.18
C ASP A 124 -2.67 -2.64 5.00
N ASN A 125 -3.12 -2.89 3.75
CA ASN A 125 -2.33 -2.83 2.50
C ASN A 125 -1.18 -3.85 2.40
N TYR A 126 -1.18 -4.90 3.24
CA TYR A 126 -0.24 -6.01 3.13
C TYR A 126 -0.66 -6.94 1.99
N PHE A 127 0.06 -6.87 0.86
CA PHE A 127 -0.34 -7.56 -0.36
C PHE A 127 -0.44 -9.09 -0.20
N SER A 128 0.51 -9.73 0.49
CA SER A 128 0.48 -11.19 0.65
C SER A 128 -0.74 -11.68 1.45
N CYS A 129 -1.15 -10.93 2.49
CA CYS A 129 -2.42 -11.17 3.18
C CYS A 129 -3.62 -10.91 2.25
N CYS A 130 -3.62 -9.74 1.61
CA CYS A 130 -4.72 -9.29 0.74
C CYS A 130 -5.00 -10.31 -0.37
N GLU A 131 -3.96 -10.76 -1.07
CA GLU A 131 -4.10 -11.67 -2.18
C GLU A 131 -4.62 -13.05 -1.74
N GLY A 132 -4.13 -13.56 -0.60
CA GLY A 132 -4.60 -14.80 -0.02
C GLY A 132 -6.10 -14.76 0.29
N ASP A 133 -6.54 -13.72 0.98
CA ASP A 133 -7.94 -13.51 1.36
C ASP A 133 -8.82 -13.25 0.14
N PHE A 134 -8.36 -12.39 -0.78
CA PHE A 134 -9.06 -12.07 -2.02
C PHE A 134 -9.40 -13.34 -2.82
N PHE A 135 -8.42 -14.19 -3.12
CA PHE A 135 -8.66 -15.38 -3.91
C PHE A 135 -9.53 -16.43 -3.20
N THR A 136 -9.43 -16.48 -1.87
CA THR A 136 -10.25 -17.36 -1.04
C THR A 136 -11.71 -16.94 -1.09
N GLU A 137 -12.00 -15.67 -0.84
CA GLU A 137 -13.36 -15.15 -0.82
C GLU A 137 -13.97 -15.07 -2.22
N MET A 138 -13.21 -14.64 -3.23
CA MET A 138 -13.64 -14.63 -4.63
C MET A 138 -14.02 -16.05 -5.08
N GLY A 139 -13.19 -17.04 -4.74
CA GLY A 139 -13.46 -18.45 -5.04
C GLY A 139 -14.78 -18.94 -4.43
N LYS A 140 -15.03 -18.62 -3.15
CA LYS A 140 -16.29 -18.98 -2.47
C LYS A 140 -17.49 -18.32 -3.13
N LYS A 141 -17.38 -17.04 -3.48
CA LYS A 141 -18.47 -16.24 -4.03
C LYS A 141 -18.86 -16.67 -5.44
N PHE A 142 -17.88 -16.89 -6.31
CA PHE A 142 -18.11 -17.17 -7.73
C PHE A 142 -18.02 -18.66 -8.08
N LYS A 143 -18.04 -19.57 -7.09
CA LYS A 143 -17.95 -21.03 -7.30
C LYS A 143 -19.01 -21.60 -8.25
N ASN A 144 -20.19 -20.98 -8.31
CA ASN A 144 -21.31 -21.40 -9.16
C ASN A 144 -21.35 -20.64 -10.50
N VAL A 145 -20.51 -19.63 -10.67
CA VAL A 145 -20.42 -18.83 -11.91
C VAL A 145 -19.44 -19.47 -12.87
N HIS A 146 -18.23 -19.80 -12.39
CA HIS A 146 -17.21 -20.45 -13.19
C HIS A 146 -16.53 -21.55 -12.37
N ARG A 147 -16.42 -22.75 -12.96
CA ARG A 147 -15.79 -23.88 -12.29
C ARG A 147 -14.30 -23.59 -12.10
N ASN A 148 -13.78 -23.86 -10.89
CA ASN A 148 -12.36 -23.64 -10.54
C ASN A 148 -11.89 -22.18 -10.67
N VAL A 149 -12.79 -21.19 -10.61
CA VAL A 149 -12.47 -19.75 -10.77
C VAL A 149 -11.28 -19.26 -9.95
N SER A 150 -11.13 -19.70 -8.70
CA SER A 150 -9.97 -19.31 -7.89
C SER A 150 -8.65 -19.78 -8.50
N SER A 151 -8.59 -21.02 -9.00
CA SER A 151 -7.39 -21.56 -9.65
C SER A 151 -7.10 -20.84 -10.95
N ASP A 152 -8.11 -20.62 -11.78
CA ASP A 152 -7.93 -20.04 -13.11
C ASP A 152 -7.47 -18.58 -13.02
N VAL A 153 -8.07 -17.78 -12.13
CA VAL A 153 -7.64 -16.39 -11.92
C VAL A 153 -6.25 -16.32 -11.28
N ARG A 154 -5.87 -17.27 -10.40
CA ARG A 154 -4.50 -17.35 -9.87
C ARG A 154 -3.46 -17.60 -10.95
N VAL A 155 -3.78 -18.39 -11.98
CA VAL A 155 -2.88 -18.59 -13.13
C VAL A 155 -2.66 -17.27 -13.88
N LEU A 156 -3.71 -16.45 -14.04
CA LEU A 156 -3.58 -15.11 -14.63
C LEU A 156 -2.69 -14.20 -13.77
N ALA A 157 -2.86 -14.24 -12.44
CA ALA A 157 -2.06 -13.44 -11.51
C ALA A 157 -0.57 -13.81 -11.55
N ASN A 158 -0.22 -15.08 -11.75
CA ASN A 158 1.18 -15.51 -11.85
C ASN A 158 1.95 -14.81 -12.97
N VAL A 159 1.28 -14.44 -14.08
CA VAL A 159 1.91 -13.65 -15.16
C VAL A 159 2.34 -12.27 -14.64
N VAL A 160 1.53 -11.67 -13.76
CA VAL A 160 1.80 -10.35 -13.21
C VAL A 160 2.83 -10.40 -12.07
N HIS A 161 2.91 -11.52 -11.34
CA HIS A 161 3.94 -11.71 -10.30
C HIS A 161 5.37 -11.77 -10.84
N GLN A 162 5.54 -12.01 -12.14
CA GLN A 162 6.86 -11.93 -12.78
C GLN A 162 7.41 -10.49 -12.85
N PHE A 163 6.57 -9.47 -12.64
CA PHE A 163 7.02 -8.10 -12.47
C PHE A 163 7.54 -7.89 -11.04
N ALA A 164 8.84 -7.69 -10.91
CA ALA A 164 9.50 -7.44 -9.63
C ALA A 164 8.82 -6.27 -8.89
N GLY A 165 8.39 -6.49 -7.65
CA GLY A 165 7.91 -5.42 -6.75
C GLY A 165 6.57 -5.65 -6.06
N ILE A 166 5.74 -6.60 -6.54
CA ILE A 166 4.42 -6.86 -5.95
C ILE A 166 4.51 -7.79 -4.72
N GLY A 167 5.30 -8.87 -4.80
CA GLY A 167 5.37 -9.90 -3.75
C GLY A 167 6.32 -9.62 -2.57
N ASP A 168 7.43 -8.90 -2.79
CA ASP A 168 8.58 -8.92 -1.87
C ASP A 168 8.79 -7.65 -1.02
N LYS A 169 7.92 -6.65 -1.12
CA LYS A 169 8.24 -5.32 -0.56
C LYS A 169 7.03 -4.58 0.02
N LEU A 170 6.17 -5.19 0.83
CA LEU A 170 5.04 -4.46 1.43
C LEU A 170 4.80 -4.93 2.85
N ASP A 171 5.08 -4.08 3.82
CA ASP A 171 4.83 -4.35 5.25
C ASP A 171 4.71 -3.04 6.07
N TRP A 172 4.16 -1.97 5.48
CA TRP A 172 4.20 -0.65 6.12
C TRP A 172 2.86 0.07 6.01
N ARG A 173 2.23 0.23 7.17
CA ARG A 173 0.90 0.83 7.37
C ARG A 173 0.98 2.36 7.22
N PHE A 174 0.18 2.97 6.34
CA PHE A 174 -0.54 4.20 6.71
C PHE A 174 -1.62 3.80 7.72
N VAL A 175 -1.91 4.63 8.71
CA VAL A 175 -2.54 4.21 9.98
C VAL A 175 -3.88 3.48 9.78
N LYS A 176 -4.14 2.54 10.69
CA LYS A 176 -5.35 1.70 10.80
C LYS A 176 -6.62 2.55 10.88
N TYR A 177 -7.69 2.04 10.28
CA TYR A 177 -9.07 2.29 10.70
C TYR A 177 -9.69 1.00 11.24
#